data_AF-A0A955V9N4-F1
#
_entry.id   AF-A0A955V9N4-F1
#
_cell.length_a   1.000
_cell.length_b   1.000
_cell.length_c   1.000
_cell.angle_alpha   90.00
_cell.angle_beta   90.00
_cell.angle_gamma   90.00
#
_symmetry.space_group_name_H-M   'P 1'
#
loop_
_entity.id
_entity.type
_entity.pdbx_description
1 polymer ?
#
loop_
_entity_poly.entity_id
_entity_poly.type
_entity_poly.pdbx_seq_one_letter_code
_entity_poly.pdbx_strand_id
1 'polypeptide(L)'
;VAFSPQLRAKAARVDAAVAQRSSAAGDFLPKLLVDGGVQWWDQALEADLGGGIPGLPAGSVPPFVIRPARTWSVNVTLAQPLTGLWAVYTR
;
A
#
# COMPACT_ATOMS: atom_id res chain seq x y z
N VAL A 1 -23.63 -40.66 17.97
CA VAL A 1 -22.95 -40.26 16.72
C VAL A 1 -21.47 -40.53 16.90
N ALA A 2 -20.94 -41.56 16.24
CA ALA A 2 -19.57 -42.01 16.47
C ALA A 2 -18.55 -40.98 15.95
N PHE A 3 -17.62 -40.59 16.81
CA PHE A 3 -16.55 -39.65 16.51
C PHE A 3 -15.47 -40.38 15.69
N SER A 4 -15.54 -40.30 14.36
CA SER A 4 -14.49 -40.89 13.52
C SER A 4 -13.49 -39.81 13.06
N PRO A 5 -12.19 -39.95 13.40
CA PRO A 5 -11.15 -39.00 12.97
C PRO A 5 -11.02 -38.88 11.46
N GLN A 6 -11.36 -39.94 10.72
CA GLN A 6 -11.28 -40.00 9.27
C GLN A 6 -12.32 -39.11 8.60
N LEU A 7 -13.55 -39.03 9.13
CA LEU A 7 -14.58 -38.13 8.61
C LEU A 7 -14.19 -36.66 8.79
N ARG A 8 -13.57 -36.31 9.92
CA ARG A 8 -13.01 -34.97 10.14
C ARG A 8 -11.89 -34.64 9.16
N ALA A 9 -10.98 -35.58 8.92
CA ALA A 9 -9.89 -35.38 7.97
C ALA A 9 -10.42 -35.16 6.53
N LYS A 10 -11.50 -35.84 6.16
CA LYS A 10 -12.18 -35.64 4.87
C LYS A 10 -12.91 -34.29 4.81
N ALA A 11 -13.64 -33.92 5.85
CA ALA A 11 -14.31 -32.62 5.94
C ALA A 11 -13.31 -31.46 5.83
N ALA A 12 -12.21 -31.50 6.59
CA ALA A 12 -11.16 -30.49 6.53
C ALA A 12 -10.52 -30.35 5.14
N ARG A 13 -10.39 -31.46 4.38
CA ARG A 13 -9.91 -31.41 2.98
C ARG A 13 -10.92 -30.73 2.05
N VAL A 14 -12.22 -30.96 2.25
CA VAL A 14 -13.27 -30.29 1.48
C VAL A 14 -13.26 -28.79 1.80
N ASP A 15 -13.18 -28.42 3.08
CA ASP A 15 -13.11 -27.02 3.50
C ASP A 15 -11.89 -26.31 2.93
N ALA A 16 -10.72 -26.96 2.94
CA ALA A 16 -9.51 -26.44 2.32
C ALA A 16 -9.68 -26.23 0.80
N ALA A 17 -10.32 -27.18 0.10
CA ALA A 17 -10.58 -27.06 -1.34
C ALA A 17 -11.56 -25.93 -1.67
N VAL A 18 -12.60 -25.74 -0.85
CA VAL A 18 -13.55 -24.62 -0.98
C VAL A 18 -12.84 -23.28 -0.73
N ALA A 19 -12.03 -23.20 0.32
CA ALA A 19 -11.24 -22.01 0.62
C ALA A 19 -10.27 -21.67 -0.52
N GLN A 20 -9.58 -22.67 -1.07
CA GLN A 20 -8.65 -22.49 -2.17
C GLN A 20 -9.35 -22.01 -3.46
N ARG A 21 -10.53 -22.57 -3.77
CA ARG A 21 -11.38 -22.10 -4.88
C ARG A 21 -11.82 -20.64 -4.67
N SER A 22 -12.26 -20.30 -3.46
CA SER A 22 -12.68 -18.92 -3.13
C SER A 22 -11.52 -17.94 -3.19
N SER A 23 -10.33 -18.33 -2.74
CA SER A 23 -9.12 -17.51 -2.83
C SER A 23 -8.75 -17.21 -4.28
N ALA A 24 -8.79 -18.23 -5.15
CA ALA A 24 -8.50 -18.06 -6.57
C ALA A 24 -9.50 -17.12 -7.28
N ALA A 25 -10.78 -17.10 -6.86
CA ALA A 25 -11.76 -16.15 -7.37
C ALA A 25 -11.46 -14.71 -6.96
N GLY A 26 -10.89 -14.51 -5.75
CA GLY A 26 -10.49 -13.21 -5.24
C GLY A 26 -9.34 -12.56 -6.02
N ASP A 27 -8.57 -13.34 -6.77
CA ASP A 27 -7.48 -12.83 -7.61
C ASP A 27 -7.95 -12.06 -8.85
N PHE A 28 -9.22 -12.20 -9.25
CA PHE A 28 -9.80 -11.51 -10.40
C PHE A 28 -10.55 -10.22 -10.03
N LEU A 29 -10.68 -9.93 -8.74
CA LEU A 29 -11.36 -8.73 -8.25
C LEU A 29 -10.38 -7.58 -8.06
N PRO A 30 -10.87 -6.31 -8.05
CA PRO A 30 -10.05 -5.18 -7.67
C PRO A 30 -9.46 -5.38 -6.27
N LYS A 31 -8.15 -5.16 -6.16
CA LYS A 31 -7.42 -5.24 -4.90
C LYS A 31 -7.19 -3.82 -4.38
N LEU A 32 -7.59 -3.58 -3.13
CA LEU A 32 -7.32 -2.35 -2.40
C LEU A 32 -6.15 -2.60 -1.44
N LEU A 33 -5.11 -1.79 -1.56
CA LEU A 33 -4.01 -1.73 -0.62
C LEU A 33 -3.98 -0.35 0.03
N VAL A 34 -3.92 -0.33 1.35
CA VAL A 34 -3.70 0.88 2.13
C VAL A 34 -2.41 0.68 2.90
N ASP A 35 -1.42 1.51 2.62
CA ASP A 35 -0.14 1.52 3.33
C ASP A 35 0.12 2.90 3.91
N GLY A 36 0.90 2.93 4.98
CA GLY A 36 1.26 4.17 5.62
C GLY A 36 2.54 4.00 6.43
N GLY A 37 3.28 5.09 6.56
CA GLY A 37 4.57 5.10 7.22
C GLY A 37 4.81 6.41 7.95
N VAL A 38 5.58 6.33 9.03
CA VAL A 38 6.16 7.48 9.72
C VAL A 38 7.67 7.33 9.67
N GLN A 39 8.34 8.38 9.24
CA GLN A 39 9.78 8.44 9.18
C GLN A 39 10.28 9.59 10.05
N TRP A 40 11.28 9.27 10.87
CA TRP A 40 11.92 10.23 11.77
C TRP A 40 13.37 10.39 11.36
N TRP A 41 13.80 11.64 11.24
CA TRP A 41 15.14 12.07 10.91
C TRP A 41 15.77 12.76 12.11
N ASP A 42 17.09 12.65 12.26
CA ASP A 42 17.80 13.32 13.36
C ASP A 42 17.61 14.85 13.35
N GLN A 43 17.40 15.43 12.16
CA GLN A 43 17.19 16.87 11.97
C GLN A 43 16.28 17.20 10.78
N ALA A 44 15.72 18.41 10.78
CA ALA A 44 15.01 18.97 9.64
C ALA A 44 16.00 19.24 8.49
N LEU A 45 15.54 19.03 7.25
CA LEU A 45 16.29 19.43 6.07
C LEU A 45 15.93 20.88 5.74
N GLU A 46 16.91 21.77 5.89
CA GLU A 46 16.75 23.21 5.63
C GLU A 46 17.53 23.61 4.39
N ALA A 47 16.94 24.50 3.59
CA ALA A 47 17.63 25.19 2.51
C ALA A 47 17.97 26.60 2.96
N ASP A 48 19.24 26.97 2.79
CA ASP A 48 19.68 28.35 2.83
C ASP A 48 20.09 28.79 1.43
N LEU A 49 19.48 29.87 0.95
CA LEU A 49 19.81 30.48 -0.34
C LEU A 49 20.92 31.53 -0.20
N GLY A 50 21.80 31.41 0.80
CA GLY A 50 22.83 32.37 1.21
C GLY A 50 23.73 32.97 0.12
N GLY A 51 23.73 32.44 -1.10
CA GLY A 51 24.34 33.08 -2.29
C GLY A 51 23.52 34.20 -2.93
N GLY A 52 22.28 34.42 -2.49
CA GLY A 52 21.36 35.42 -3.02
C GLY A 52 20.53 34.93 -4.22
N ILE A 53 19.36 35.53 -4.39
CA ILE A 53 18.54 35.40 -5.60
C ILE A 53 18.88 36.61 -6.48
N PRO A 54 19.19 36.44 -7.79
CA PRO A 54 19.44 37.58 -8.68
C PRO A 54 18.32 38.61 -8.61
N GLY A 55 18.66 39.86 -8.26
CA GLY A 55 17.68 40.95 -8.07
C GLY A 55 17.21 41.18 -6.63
N LEU A 56 17.68 40.39 -5.66
CA LEU A 56 17.42 40.57 -4.22
C LEU A 56 18.73 40.73 -3.44
N PRO A 57 18.75 41.47 -2.31
CA PRO A 57 19.92 41.58 -1.46
C PRO A 57 20.36 40.20 -0.94
N ALA A 58 21.67 39.96 -0.85
CA ALA A 58 22.20 38.73 -0.26
C ALA A 58 21.73 38.60 1.20
N GLY A 59 21.24 37.42 1.58
CA GLY A 59 20.68 37.16 2.91
C GLY A 59 19.27 37.74 3.15
N SER A 60 18.60 38.30 2.14
CA SER A 60 17.22 38.80 2.30
C SER A 60 16.17 37.69 2.40
N VAL A 61 16.53 36.45 2.05
CA VAL A 61 15.64 35.30 2.14
C VAL A 61 16.05 34.47 3.34
N PRO A 62 15.20 34.36 4.37
CA PRO A 62 15.49 33.52 5.52
C PRO A 62 15.53 32.04 5.10
N PRO A 63 16.31 31.20 5.81
CA PRO A 63 16.28 29.76 5.60
C PRO A 63 14.86 29.21 5.74
N PHE A 64 14.53 28.21 4.93
CA PHE A 64 13.23 27.54 4.98
C PHE A 64 13.39 26.02 5.01
N VAL A 65 12.42 25.37 5.65
CA VAL A 65 12.42 23.92 5.85
C VAL A 65 11.91 23.24 4.58
N ILE A 66 12.76 22.45 3.92
CA ILE A 66 12.39 21.59 2.78
C ILE A 66 11.62 20.36 3.29
N ARG A 67 12.10 19.76 4.38
CA ARG A 67 11.50 18.56 4.97
C ARG A 67 11.59 18.61 6.50
N PRO A 68 10.49 18.40 7.24
CA PRO A 68 10.53 18.34 8.69
C PRO A 68 11.26 17.08 9.18
N ALA A 69 11.69 17.11 10.46
CA ALA A 69 12.32 15.96 11.11
C ALA A 69 11.39 14.75 11.25
N ARG A 70 10.07 14.97 11.27
CA ARG A 70 9.06 13.91 11.24
C ARG A 70 8.22 14.02 9.99
N THR A 71 8.28 13.01 9.14
CA THR A 71 7.46 12.89 7.93
C THR A 71 6.51 11.71 8.06
N TRP A 72 5.30 11.84 7.55
CA TRP A 72 4.35 10.73 7.47
C TRP A 72 3.75 10.68 6.07
N SER A 73 3.43 9.48 5.62
CA SER A 73 2.78 9.24 4.34
C SER A 73 1.69 8.19 4.49
N VAL A 74 0.62 8.35 3.73
CA VAL A 74 -0.44 7.35 3.59
C VAL A 74 -0.70 7.20 2.10
N ASN A 75 -0.65 5.97 1.61
CA ASN A 75 -0.91 5.63 0.23
C ASN A 75 -2.12 4.71 0.15
N VAL A 76 -2.94 4.94 -0.88
CA VAL A 76 -4.10 4.12 -1.20
C VAL A 76 -3.94 3.69 -2.65
N THR A 77 -3.79 2.39 -2.87
CA THR A 77 -3.63 1.80 -4.19
C THR A 77 -4.83 0.92 -4.52
N LEU A 78 -5.50 1.23 -5.61
CA LEU A 78 -6.54 0.39 -6.20
C LEU A 78 -6.00 -0.23 -7.49
N ALA A 79 -5.84 -1.55 -7.50
CA ALA A 79 -5.34 -2.29 -8.64
C ALA A 79 -6.41 -3.25 -9.17
N GLN A 80 -6.79 -3.10 -10.45
CA GLN A 80 -7.69 -4.04 -11.12
C GLN A 80 -6.88 -4.94 -12.07
N PRO A 81 -6.87 -6.27 -11.87
CA PRO A 81 -6.24 -7.18 -12.81
C PRO A 81 -7.03 -7.22 -14.13
N LEU A 82 -6.35 -6.90 -15.24
CA LEU A 82 -6.95 -6.86 -16.58
C LEU A 82 -7.45 -8.22 -17.07
N THR A 83 -6.88 -9.32 -16.56
CA THR A 83 -7.30 -10.69 -16.90
C THR A 83 -8.73 -11.00 -16.45
N GLY A 84 -9.23 -10.36 -15.38
CA GLY A 84 -10.63 -10.44 -14.94
C GLY A 84 -11.59 -9.62 -15.81
N LEU A 85 -11.10 -8.60 -16.52
CA LEU A 85 -11.92 -7.73 -17.38
C LEU A 85 -12.42 -8.48 -18.62
N TRP A 86 -11.60 -9.36 -19.20
CA TRP A 86 -11.98 -10.18 -20.36
C TRP A 86 -13.12 -11.14 -20.05
N ALA A 87 -13.20 -11.68 -18.83
CA ALA A 87 -14.31 -12.55 -18.41
C ALA A 87 -15.67 -11.82 -18.35
N VAL A 88 -15.67 -10.49 -18.23
CA VAL A 88 -16.88 -9.65 -18.22
C VAL A 88 -17.22 -9.12 -19.61
N TYR A 89 -16.23 -8.85 -20.46
CA TYR A 89 -16.44 -8.26 -21.79
C TYR A 89 -16.71 -9.28 -22.91
N THR A 90 -16.31 -10.54 -22.76
CA THR A 90 -16.59 -11.61 -23.75
C THR A 90 -17.83 -12.45 -23.41
N ARG A 91 -18.77 -11.90 -22.65
CA ARG A 91 -20.09 -12.52 -22.38
C ARG A 91 -21.20 -11.72 -23.02
#